data_AF-A0A0K2ATF3-F1
#
_entry.id   AF-A0A0K2ATF3-F1
#
_cell.length_a   1.000
_cell.length_b   1.000
_cell.length_c   1.000
_cell.angle_alpha   90.00
_cell.angle_beta   90.00
_cell.angle_gamma   90.00
#
_symmetry.space_group_name_H-M   'P 1'
#
loop_
_entity.id
_entity.type
_entity.pdbx_description
1 polymer ?
#
loop_
_entity_poly.entity_id
_entity_poly.type
_entity_poly.pdbx_seq_one_letter_code
_entity_poly.pdbx_strand_id
1 'polypeptide(L)'
;MANKVNAEIGVIGGSGLYSFLDDVTEIEVDTPYGPPSDSLFLGEVAGRRVAFLPRHGRGHHLPPHRINYRANLWALRSVGVRQVLGPCAVGGLRPEYGPGTLLVPDQFVDRTRTRPSTYFDGLPLPDGTVPGVVHVSLADPYCGAGRAAALKAARGRDWEPVDGGTLVVVEGPRFGTRAESLWHRAQGWSVVGMTGHPEAALARELELCYTSLTLVTDLDAGAESGEGVSHEEVLRVFAANVDRLRDVLFDTVAALPAAGERDCRCATALGGMDPGIVLP
;
A
#
# COMPACT_ATOMS: atom_id res chain seq x y z
N MET A 1 -19.75 -20.97 -13.15
CA MET A 1 -18.65 -21.55 -12.36
C MET A 1 -17.99 -20.49 -11.46
N ALA A 2 -18.80 -19.69 -10.76
CA ALA A 2 -18.32 -18.61 -9.91
C ALA A 2 -18.15 -19.12 -8.47
N ASN A 3 -17.01 -19.76 -8.14
CA ASN A 3 -16.57 -19.89 -6.73
C ASN A 3 -15.17 -20.46 -6.44
N LYS A 4 -14.21 -20.47 -7.38
CA LYS A 4 -12.89 -21.11 -7.09
C LYS A 4 -11.74 -20.17 -6.74
N VAL A 5 -11.87 -18.87 -6.99
CA VAL A 5 -10.82 -17.89 -6.73
C VAL A 5 -11.39 -16.84 -5.79
N ASN A 6 -11.08 -16.95 -4.50
CA ASN A 6 -11.54 -16.01 -3.48
C ASN A 6 -10.44 -15.82 -2.44
N ALA A 7 -10.06 -14.57 -2.17
CA ALA A 7 -9.17 -14.15 -1.11
C ALA A 7 -9.81 -13.00 -0.33
N GLU A 8 -9.73 -13.03 1.00
CA GLU A 8 -10.33 -12.00 1.85
C GLU A 8 -9.42 -10.78 2.01
N ILE A 9 -8.10 -11.03 1.99
CA ILE A 9 -7.06 -10.05 2.27
C ILE A 9 -6.10 -9.97 1.08
N GLY A 10 -5.77 -8.75 0.69
CA GLY A 10 -4.72 -8.43 -0.26
C GLY A 10 -3.45 -8.03 0.47
N VAL A 11 -2.29 -8.44 -0.03
CA VAL A 11 -0.99 -7.92 0.39
C VAL A 11 -0.26 -7.40 -0.83
N ILE A 12 0.11 -6.12 -0.83
CA ILE A 12 0.82 -5.48 -1.93
C ILE A 12 2.28 -5.28 -1.54
N GLY A 13 3.15 -6.16 -2.05
CA GLY A 13 4.57 -6.19 -1.74
C GLY A 13 5.35 -5.09 -2.45
N GLY A 14 6.04 -4.24 -1.68
CA GLY A 14 6.96 -3.24 -2.20
C GLY A 14 8.34 -3.80 -2.57
N SER A 15 9.32 -2.92 -2.72
CA SER A 15 10.73 -3.30 -2.87
C SER A 15 11.15 -4.29 -1.77
N GLY A 16 11.79 -5.38 -2.17
CA GLY A 16 12.30 -6.43 -1.29
C GLY A 16 11.26 -7.45 -0.78
N LEU A 17 9.96 -7.23 -0.99
CA LEU A 17 8.92 -8.22 -0.71
C LEU A 17 8.30 -8.69 -2.04
N TYR A 18 9.03 -9.56 -2.76
CA TYR A 18 8.64 -10.07 -4.08
C TYR A 18 7.94 -11.43 -4.02
N SER A 19 8.12 -12.15 -2.92
CA SER A 19 7.35 -13.33 -2.53
C SER A 19 6.91 -13.17 -1.08
N PHE A 20 5.70 -13.65 -0.76
CA PHE A 20 5.11 -13.54 0.57
C PHE A 20 4.57 -14.88 1.09
N LEU A 21 4.19 -15.75 0.18
CA LEU A 21 3.54 -17.03 0.41
C LEU A 21 4.38 -18.12 -0.26
N ASP A 22 4.47 -19.29 0.37
CA ASP A 22 5.30 -20.39 -0.14
C ASP A 22 4.51 -21.29 -1.09
N ASP A 23 3.30 -21.72 -0.70
CA ASP A 23 2.38 -22.52 -1.52
C ASP A 23 1.31 -21.63 -2.15
N VAL A 24 1.53 -21.24 -3.42
CA VAL A 24 0.65 -20.30 -4.13
C VAL A 24 0.01 -20.87 -5.38
N THR A 25 -1.22 -20.44 -5.63
CA THR A 25 -1.87 -20.51 -6.94
C THR A 25 -1.72 -19.18 -7.64
N GLU A 26 -0.99 -19.16 -8.75
CA GLU A 26 -0.88 -17.99 -9.62
C GLU A 26 -2.14 -17.85 -10.49
N ILE A 27 -2.69 -16.64 -10.57
CA ILE A 27 -3.82 -16.32 -11.43
C ILE A 27 -3.57 -14.99 -12.16
N GLU A 28 -4.06 -14.91 -13.40
CA GLU A 28 -4.16 -13.67 -14.15
C GLU A 28 -5.56 -13.08 -13.96
N VAL A 29 -5.64 -11.75 -13.83
CA VAL A 29 -6.91 -11.03 -13.66
C VAL A 29 -6.96 -9.86 -14.62
N ASP A 30 -7.94 -9.89 -15.52
CA ASP A 30 -8.22 -8.78 -16.43
C ASP A 30 -8.89 -7.63 -15.69
N THR A 31 -8.54 -6.39 -16.04
CA THR A 31 -9.17 -5.19 -15.49
C THR A 31 -9.53 -4.19 -16.59
N PRO A 32 -10.55 -3.34 -16.38
CA PRO A 32 -10.89 -2.24 -17.30
C PRO A 32 -9.75 -1.22 -17.49
N TYR A 33 -8.74 -1.24 -16.62
CA TYR A 33 -7.65 -0.28 -16.58
C TYR A 33 -6.33 -0.84 -17.15
N GLY A 34 -6.39 -2.01 -17.80
CA GLY A 34 -5.21 -2.73 -18.28
C GLY A 34 -4.69 -3.75 -17.27
N PRO A 35 -3.51 -4.35 -17.51
CA PRO A 35 -2.98 -5.38 -16.63
C PRO A 35 -2.53 -4.80 -15.28
N PRO A 36 -2.67 -5.56 -14.18
CA PRO A 36 -1.98 -5.27 -12.93
C PRO A 36 -0.45 -5.39 -13.10
N SER A 37 0.31 -5.01 -12.07
CA SER A 37 1.77 -5.07 -12.06
C SER A 37 2.34 -6.47 -12.33
N ASP A 38 1.58 -7.51 -11.97
CA ASP A 38 1.88 -8.93 -12.17
C ASP A 38 0.60 -9.76 -11.93
N SER A 39 0.70 -11.07 -12.10
CA SER A 39 -0.29 -12.04 -11.61
C SER A 39 -0.57 -11.86 -10.11
N LEU A 40 -1.75 -12.29 -9.67
CA LEU A 40 -2.03 -12.45 -8.25
C LEU A 40 -1.58 -13.84 -7.80
N PHE A 41 -0.95 -13.91 -6.63
CA PHE A 41 -0.51 -15.15 -6.01
C PHE A 41 -1.38 -15.45 -4.80
N LEU A 42 -2.24 -16.46 -4.91
CA LEU A 42 -3.20 -16.80 -3.88
C LEU A 42 -2.65 -17.91 -2.99
N GLY A 43 -2.77 -17.75 -1.69
CA GLY A 43 -2.43 -18.78 -0.73
C GLY A 43 -3.14 -18.56 0.59
N GLU A 44 -2.62 -19.18 1.65
CA GLU A 44 -3.21 -19.13 2.97
C GLU A 44 -2.19 -18.62 4.00
N VAL A 45 -2.66 -17.77 4.93
CA VAL A 45 -1.91 -17.32 6.09
C VAL A 45 -2.84 -17.43 7.29
N ALA A 46 -2.44 -18.18 8.31
CA ALA A 46 -3.21 -18.36 9.55
C ALA A 46 -4.68 -18.76 9.31
N GLY A 47 -4.95 -19.68 8.37
CA GLY A 47 -6.31 -20.11 8.04
C GLY A 47 -7.09 -19.15 7.13
N ARG A 48 -6.47 -18.06 6.66
CA ARG A 48 -7.12 -17.01 5.86
C ARG A 48 -6.58 -16.97 4.45
N ARG A 49 -7.48 -16.87 3.47
CA ARG A 49 -7.11 -16.75 2.06
C ARG A 49 -6.58 -15.36 1.75
N VAL A 50 -5.35 -15.30 1.24
CA VAL A 50 -4.62 -14.08 0.93
C VAL A 50 -4.29 -14.04 -0.56
N ALA A 51 -4.47 -12.87 -1.19
CA ALA A 51 -3.95 -12.57 -2.53
C ALA A 51 -2.75 -11.64 -2.40
N PHE A 52 -1.60 -12.08 -2.87
CA PHE A 52 -0.38 -11.29 -2.91
C PHE A 52 -0.16 -10.70 -4.31
N LEU A 53 0.26 -9.45 -4.37
CA LEU A 53 0.61 -8.74 -5.61
C LEU A 53 1.93 -7.98 -5.43
N PRO A 54 2.99 -8.28 -6.21
CA PRO A 54 4.21 -7.49 -6.18
C PRO A 54 3.98 -6.13 -6.89
N ARG A 55 4.05 -5.04 -6.13
CA ARG A 55 3.77 -3.67 -6.59
C ARG A 55 4.58 -3.29 -7.83
N HIS A 56 5.84 -3.72 -7.88
CA HIS A 56 6.80 -3.40 -8.94
C HIS A 56 6.94 -4.51 -10.00
N GLY A 57 6.06 -5.51 -9.97
CA GLY A 57 6.24 -6.79 -10.66
C GLY A 57 7.28 -7.68 -9.97
N ARG A 58 7.22 -9.01 -10.17
CA ARG A 58 8.13 -9.98 -9.52
C ARG A 58 9.61 -9.75 -9.85
N GLY A 59 9.90 -9.15 -11.00
CA GLY A 59 11.24 -8.75 -11.43
C GLY A 59 11.64 -7.31 -11.09
N HIS A 60 10.84 -6.59 -10.29
CA HIS A 60 11.09 -5.18 -9.93
C HIS A 60 11.32 -4.24 -11.12
N HIS A 61 10.59 -4.43 -12.22
CA HIS A 61 10.84 -3.70 -13.47
C HIS A 61 9.99 -2.41 -13.60
N LEU A 62 8.98 -2.24 -12.74
CA LEU A 62 8.09 -1.08 -12.77
C LEU A 62 8.55 0.00 -11.78
N PRO A 63 9.01 1.18 -12.25
CA PRO A 63 9.27 2.30 -11.35
C PRO A 63 7.95 2.88 -10.79
N PRO A 64 7.98 3.60 -9.65
CA PRO A 64 6.78 4.03 -8.94
C PRO A 64 5.71 4.77 -9.77
N HIS A 65 6.15 5.60 -10.71
CA HIS A 65 5.29 6.42 -11.59
C HIS A 65 4.67 5.64 -12.77
N ARG A 66 5.10 4.38 -12.99
CA ARG A 66 4.59 3.51 -14.08
C ARG A 66 3.73 2.36 -13.55
N ILE A 67 3.58 2.23 -12.24
CA ILE A 67 2.70 1.24 -11.64
C ILE A 67 1.25 1.55 -12.01
N ASN A 68 0.52 0.53 -12.45
CA ASN A 68 -0.91 0.63 -12.73
C ASN A 68 -1.74 0.42 -11.45
N TYR A 69 -1.75 1.44 -10.57
CA TYR A 69 -2.43 1.34 -9.27
C TYR A 69 -3.93 1.04 -9.40
N ARG A 70 -4.57 1.54 -10.47
CA ARG A 70 -5.99 1.27 -10.76
C ARG A 70 -6.23 -0.21 -11.02
N ALA A 71 -5.45 -0.82 -11.90
CA ALA A 71 -5.56 -2.25 -12.17
C ALA A 71 -5.21 -3.10 -10.95
N ASN A 72 -4.18 -2.73 -10.18
CA ASN A 72 -3.75 -3.47 -9.00
C ASN A 72 -4.87 -3.66 -7.97
N LEU A 73 -5.53 -2.57 -7.57
CA LEU A 73 -6.59 -2.68 -6.56
C LEU A 73 -7.90 -3.22 -7.13
N TRP A 74 -8.19 -2.93 -8.40
CA TRP A 74 -9.33 -3.54 -9.08
C TRP A 74 -9.22 -5.05 -9.09
N ALA A 75 -8.07 -5.59 -9.53
CA ALA A 75 -7.80 -7.02 -9.57
C ALA A 75 -7.92 -7.69 -8.20
N LEU A 76 -7.36 -7.09 -7.14
CA LEU A 76 -7.52 -7.59 -5.78
C LEU A 76 -9.00 -7.64 -5.38
N ARG A 77 -9.75 -6.55 -5.60
CA ARG A 77 -11.17 -6.50 -5.25
C ARG A 77 -12.00 -7.53 -6.02
N SER A 78 -11.70 -7.75 -7.31
CA SER A 78 -12.32 -8.74 -8.19
C SER A 78 -12.20 -10.18 -7.68
N VAL A 79 -11.15 -10.49 -6.92
CA VAL A 79 -10.96 -11.82 -6.32
C VAL A 79 -11.45 -11.90 -4.88
N GLY A 80 -12.30 -10.95 -4.46
CA GLY A 80 -12.98 -10.97 -3.16
C GLY A 80 -12.28 -10.16 -2.06
N VAL A 81 -11.11 -9.56 -2.32
CA VAL A 81 -10.38 -8.83 -1.28
C VAL A 81 -11.19 -7.65 -0.77
N ARG A 82 -11.23 -7.48 0.56
CA ARG A 82 -11.88 -6.33 1.21
C ARG A 82 -10.95 -5.56 2.16
N GLN A 83 -9.76 -6.09 2.41
CA GLN A 83 -8.74 -5.48 3.26
C GLN A 83 -7.37 -5.65 2.61
N VAL A 84 -6.59 -4.58 2.54
CA VAL A 84 -5.29 -4.54 1.87
C VAL A 84 -4.23 -4.06 2.83
N LEU A 85 -3.13 -4.82 2.92
CA LEU A 85 -1.90 -4.42 3.59
C LEU A 85 -0.88 -4.00 2.53
N GLY A 86 -0.39 -2.78 2.61
CA GLY A 86 0.59 -2.22 1.68
C GLY A 86 1.88 -1.83 2.40
N PRO A 87 2.79 -2.79 2.65
CA PRO A 87 4.14 -2.47 3.12
C PRO A 87 4.92 -1.66 2.07
N CYS A 88 5.70 -0.68 2.51
CA CYS A 88 6.62 0.05 1.65
C CYS A 88 7.91 0.48 2.37
N ALA A 89 9.01 0.51 1.62
CA ALA A 89 10.27 1.09 2.07
C ALA A 89 10.21 2.62 1.96
N VAL A 90 10.74 3.31 2.96
CA VAL A 90 10.70 4.77 3.07
C VAL A 90 12.00 5.33 3.64
N GLY A 91 12.28 6.60 3.36
CA GLY A 91 13.30 7.37 4.06
C GLY A 91 12.71 8.09 5.27
N GLY A 92 13.42 8.11 6.39
CA GLY A 92 13.08 8.89 7.58
C GLY A 92 13.37 10.38 7.36
N LEU A 93 12.41 11.25 7.70
CA LEU A 93 12.61 12.71 7.63
C LEU A 93 13.03 13.32 8.97
N ARG A 94 13.00 12.52 10.03
CA ARG A 94 13.33 12.92 11.40
C ARG A 94 14.39 11.97 11.97
N PRO A 95 15.42 12.48 12.70
CA PRO A 95 16.52 11.65 13.19
C PRO A 95 16.09 10.43 14.03
N GLU A 96 15.00 10.55 14.79
CA GLU A 96 14.43 9.48 15.61
C GLU A 96 13.78 8.35 14.77
N TYR A 97 13.50 8.59 13.49
CA TYR A 97 12.97 7.59 12.55
C TYR A 97 14.10 7.11 11.65
N GLY A 98 15.10 6.45 12.24
CA GLY A 98 16.24 5.88 11.50
C GLY A 98 15.97 4.51 10.87
N PRO A 99 16.94 3.95 10.13
CA PRO A 99 16.86 2.62 9.52
C PRO A 99 16.39 1.54 10.52
N GLY A 100 15.48 0.67 10.09
CA GLY A 100 14.87 -0.38 10.94
C GLY A 100 13.66 0.08 11.75
N THR A 101 13.32 1.38 11.73
CA THR A 101 12.07 1.87 12.32
C THR A 101 10.89 1.35 11.53
N LEU A 102 9.95 0.68 12.20
CA LEU A 102 8.63 0.37 11.66
C LEU A 102 7.67 1.49 12.07
N LEU A 103 7.12 2.21 11.09
CA LEU A 103 6.13 3.26 11.32
C LEU A 103 4.82 2.87 10.61
N VAL A 104 3.71 2.93 11.33
CA VAL A 104 2.36 2.69 10.78
C VAL A 104 1.69 4.06 10.61
N PRO A 105 1.75 4.68 9.42
CA PRO A 105 1.29 6.05 9.25
C PRO A 105 -0.24 6.14 9.41
N ASP A 106 -0.71 7.29 9.84
CA ASP A 106 -2.13 7.66 9.90
C ASP A 106 -2.49 8.70 8.82
N GLN A 107 -1.50 9.34 8.22
CA GLN A 107 -1.67 10.37 7.20
C GLN A 107 -0.70 10.22 6.02
N PHE A 108 -1.07 10.78 4.87
CA PHE A 108 -0.15 10.98 3.76
C PHE A 108 -0.28 12.38 3.17
N VAL A 109 0.77 12.85 2.50
CA VAL A 109 0.74 14.04 1.64
C VAL A 109 1.13 13.65 0.23
N ASP A 110 0.33 14.06 -0.74
CA ASP A 110 0.60 13.81 -2.15
C ASP A 110 1.53 14.88 -2.76
N ARG A 111 2.64 14.42 -3.32
CA ARG A 111 3.60 15.20 -4.13
C ARG A 111 3.85 14.52 -5.48
N THR A 112 2.97 13.61 -5.87
CA THR A 112 2.93 12.99 -7.20
C THR A 112 2.29 13.95 -8.22
N ARG A 113 2.38 13.62 -9.50
CA ARG A 113 2.14 14.51 -10.64
C ARG A 113 1.49 13.81 -11.82
N THR A 114 1.89 12.57 -12.14
CA THR A 114 1.56 11.94 -13.43
C THR A 114 0.62 10.74 -13.32
N ARG A 115 0.23 10.35 -12.11
CA ARG A 115 -0.45 9.09 -11.85
C ARG A 115 -1.96 9.27 -11.92
N PRO A 116 -2.71 8.46 -12.70
CA PRO A 116 -4.16 8.39 -12.56
C PRO A 116 -4.53 8.00 -11.13
N SER A 117 -5.29 8.84 -10.45
CA SER A 117 -5.53 8.74 -9.00
C SER A 117 -6.99 8.49 -8.63
N THR A 118 -7.86 8.24 -9.61
CA THR A 118 -9.28 7.95 -9.42
C THR A 118 -9.82 6.96 -10.46
N TYR A 119 -10.83 6.19 -10.07
CA TYR A 119 -11.69 5.40 -10.96
C TYR A 119 -12.84 6.23 -11.56
N PHE A 120 -13.11 7.40 -10.99
CA PHE A 120 -14.24 8.27 -11.30
C PHE A 120 -13.80 9.48 -12.15
N ASP A 121 -13.10 9.19 -13.25
CA ASP A 121 -12.51 10.19 -14.15
C ASP A 121 -13.47 10.67 -15.27
N GLY A 122 -14.69 10.13 -15.31
CA GLY A 122 -15.71 10.46 -16.32
C GLY A 122 -15.40 9.95 -17.73
N LEU A 123 -14.40 9.08 -17.89
CA LEU A 123 -14.05 8.48 -19.17
C LEU A 123 -14.74 7.12 -19.35
N PRO A 124 -15.26 6.80 -20.55
CA PRO A 124 -15.89 5.50 -20.79
C PRO A 124 -14.94 4.32 -20.53
N LEU A 125 -15.44 3.29 -19.86
CA LEU A 125 -14.77 2.01 -19.72
C LEU A 125 -14.95 1.15 -21.00
N PRO A 126 -14.16 0.08 -21.17
CA PRO A 126 -14.26 -0.79 -22.36
C PRO A 126 -15.63 -1.42 -22.59
N ASP A 127 -16.45 -1.58 -21.54
CA ASP A 127 -17.82 -2.09 -21.63
C ASP A 127 -18.86 -1.02 -22.01
N GLY A 128 -18.43 0.23 -22.22
CA GLY A 128 -19.27 1.37 -22.58
C GLY A 128 -19.92 2.09 -21.40
N THR A 129 -19.74 1.60 -20.16
CA THR A 129 -20.18 2.32 -18.96
C THR A 129 -19.31 3.56 -18.73
N VAL A 130 -19.86 4.57 -18.06
CA VAL A 130 -19.15 5.82 -17.77
C VAL A 130 -19.20 6.03 -16.25
N PRO A 131 -18.06 6.09 -15.56
CA PRO A 131 -18.01 6.40 -14.14
C PRO A 131 -18.70 7.74 -13.84
N GLY A 132 -19.48 7.76 -12.76
CA GLY A 132 -20.04 8.98 -12.20
C GLY A 132 -18.96 9.87 -11.57
N VAL A 133 -19.40 10.96 -10.94
CA VAL A 133 -18.52 11.82 -10.13
C VAL A 133 -18.70 11.45 -8.66
N VAL A 134 -17.64 10.94 -8.04
CA VAL A 134 -17.63 10.50 -6.64
C VAL A 134 -16.56 11.25 -5.87
N HIS A 135 -16.91 11.73 -4.68
CA HIS A 135 -16.00 12.42 -3.77
C HIS A 135 -15.89 11.67 -2.44
N VAL A 136 -14.99 10.70 -2.37
CA VAL A 136 -14.72 9.99 -1.12
C VAL A 136 -13.91 10.84 -0.15
N SER A 137 -14.21 10.76 1.14
CA SER A 137 -13.38 11.41 2.16
C SER A 137 -12.09 10.63 2.41
N LEU A 138 -10.96 11.35 2.35
CA LEU A 138 -9.63 10.88 2.74
C LEU A 138 -9.11 11.59 4.00
N ALA A 139 -10.00 12.21 4.79
CA ALA A 139 -9.63 12.94 6.00
C ALA A 139 -8.73 12.11 6.94
N ASP A 140 -9.00 10.80 7.07
CA ASP A 140 -7.93 9.86 7.42
C ASP A 140 -7.87 8.71 6.40
N PRO A 141 -6.76 8.58 5.66
CA PRO A 141 -6.69 7.73 4.48
C PRO A 141 -6.58 6.24 4.83
N TYR A 142 -6.00 5.90 5.97
CA TYR A 142 -5.76 4.53 6.40
C TYR A 142 -6.87 3.98 7.31
N CYS A 143 -7.08 2.67 7.28
CA CYS A 143 -8.10 2.00 8.08
C CYS A 143 -7.67 1.89 9.55
N GLY A 144 -8.46 2.45 10.47
CA GLY A 144 -8.15 2.41 11.91
C GLY A 144 -8.02 0.99 12.48
N ALA A 145 -8.92 0.08 12.12
CA ALA A 145 -8.87 -1.32 12.55
C ALA A 145 -7.62 -2.04 12.03
N GLY A 146 -7.25 -1.81 10.77
CA GLY A 146 -6.05 -2.40 10.19
C GLY A 146 -4.76 -1.85 10.78
N ARG A 147 -4.69 -0.54 11.05
CA ARG A 147 -3.57 0.07 11.80
C ARG A 147 -3.43 -0.53 13.19
N ALA A 148 -4.53 -0.65 13.94
CA ALA A 148 -4.53 -1.23 15.28
C ALA A 148 -4.04 -2.69 15.28
N ALA A 149 -4.46 -3.49 14.30
CA ALA A 149 -3.98 -4.85 14.10
C ALA A 149 -2.47 -4.90 13.83
N ALA A 150 -1.97 -4.04 12.93
CA ALA A 150 -0.55 -3.95 12.60
C ALA A 150 0.32 -3.54 13.79
N LEU A 151 -0.11 -2.54 14.55
CA LEU A 151 0.60 -2.07 15.75
C LEU A 151 0.67 -3.16 16.83
N LYS A 152 -0.44 -3.87 17.05
CA LYS A 152 -0.50 -4.98 18.00
C LYS A 152 0.40 -6.15 17.57
N ALA A 153 0.36 -6.51 16.28
CA ALA A 153 1.19 -7.56 15.71
C ALA A 153 2.69 -7.25 15.86
N ALA A 154 3.10 -6.01 15.57
CA ALA A 154 4.48 -5.57 15.75
C ALA A 154 4.95 -5.67 17.22
N ARG A 155 4.16 -5.16 18.16
CA ARG A 155 4.46 -5.25 19.61
C ARG A 155 4.53 -6.69 20.09
N GLY A 156 3.70 -7.58 19.55
CA GLY A 156 3.74 -9.01 19.83
C GLY A 156 5.03 -9.73 19.40
N ARG A 157 5.85 -9.07 18.57
CA ARG A 157 7.16 -9.55 18.11
C ARG A 157 8.33 -8.66 18.57
N ASP A 158 8.15 -8.04 19.73
CA ASP A 158 9.13 -7.15 20.36
C ASP A 158 9.62 -6.03 19.41
N TRP A 159 8.81 -5.66 18.42
CA TRP A 159 9.07 -4.55 17.52
C TRP A 159 8.20 -3.38 17.94
N GLU A 160 8.76 -2.46 18.70
CA GLU A 160 8.01 -1.25 19.07
C GLU A 160 7.80 -0.39 17.81
N PRO A 161 6.56 -0.27 17.31
CA PRO A 161 6.29 0.51 16.12
C PRO A 161 6.01 1.97 16.49
N VAL A 162 6.28 2.89 15.57
CA VAL A 162 5.77 4.26 15.64
C VAL A 162 4.30 4.25 15.23
N ASP A 163 3.41 4.66 16.13
CA ASP A 163 1.99 4.83 15.88
C ASP A 163 1.69 6.24 15.38
N GLY A 164 1.43 6.35 14.08
CA GLY A 164 1.09 7.60 13.42
C GLY A 164 2.29 8.27 12.77
N GLY A 165 2.00 9.32 12.01
CA GLY A 165 2.98 10.04 11.21
C GLY A 165 2.52 10.21 9.78
N THR A 166 3.01 11.29 9.16
CA THR A 166 2.69 11.63 7.77
C THR A 166 3.73 11.05 6.82
N LEU A 167 3.27 10.23 5.87
CA LEU A 167 4.05 9.78 4.71
C LEU A 167 3.91 10.80 3.56
N VAL A 168 4.99 11.50 3.21
CA VAL A 168 4.99 12.26 1.94
C VAL A 168 5.30 11.32 0.78
N VAL A 169 4.41 11.28 -0.21
CA VAL A 169 4.55 10.43 -1.40
C VAL A 169 5.03 11.28 -2.58
N VAL A 170 6.28 11.11 -2.99
CA VAL A 170 6.88 11.81 -4.13
C VAL A 170 6.80 10.99 -5.41
N GLU A 171 6.94 11.66 -6.56
CA GLU A 171 6.83 11.00 -7.87
C GLU A 171 7.92 9.94 -8.13
N GLY A 172 9.16 10.21 -7.75
CA GLY A 172 10.31 9.43 -8.21
C GLY A 172 10.58 9.60 -9.73
N PRO A 173 11.42 8.74 -10.35
CA PRO A 173 12.18 7.66 -9.72
C PRO A 173 13.45 8.14 -9.02
N ARG A 174 13.86 9.40 -9.19
CA ARG A 174 15.00 9.95 -8.45
C ARG A 174 14.67 10.09 -6.96
N PHE A 175 15.68 9.94 -6.12
CA PHE A 175 15.61 10.39 -4.73
C PHE A 175 15.49 11.92 -4.63
N GLY A 176 15.11 12.38 -3.45
CA GLY A 176 14.98 13.80 -3.15
C GLY A 176 16.33 14.51 -3.18
N THR A 177 16.33 15.77 -3.60
CA THR A 177 17.44 16.68 -3.30
C THR A 177 17.44 16.98 -1.80
N ARG A 178 18.59 17.37 -1.25
CA ARG A 178 18.68 17.81 0.16
C ARG A 178 17.73 18.96 0.48
N ALA A 179 17.52 19.89 -0.46
CA ALA A 179 16.58 20.99 -0.28
C ALA A 179 15.13 20.50 -0.16
N GLU A 180 14.71 19.52 -0.97
CA GLU A 180 13.40 18.89 -0.86
C GLU A 180 13.25 18.15 0.47
N SER A 181 14.26 17.38 0.88
CA SER A 181 14.26 16.65 2.16
C SER A 181 14.13 17.58 3.37
N LEU A 182 14.93 18.65 3.42
CA LEU A 182 14.86 19.68 4.47
C LEU A 182 13.51 20.39 4.48
N TRP A 183 12.92 20.66 3.31
CA TRP A 183 11.59 21.23 3.21
C TRP A 183 10.52 20.28 3.75
N HIS A 184 10.53 19.00 3.34
CA HIS A 184 9.61 17.97 3.85
C HIS A 184 9.69 17.86 5.38
N ARG A 185 10.91 17.83 5.93
CA ARG A 185 11.14 17.84 7.38
C ARG A 185 10.55 19.08 8.05
N ALA A 186 10.74 20.26 7.45
CA ALA A 186 10.21 21.52 7.97
C ALA A 186 8.67 21.59 7.95
N GLN A 187 8.00 20.78 7.12
CA GLN A 187 6.53 20.63 7.16
C GLN A 187 6.05 19.73 8.32
N GLY A 188 6.96 19.12 9.08
CA GLY A 188 6.63 18.22 10.20
C GLY A 188 6.28 16.79 9.76
N TRP A 189 6.55 16.42 8.50
CA TRP A 189 6.27 15.07 8.00
C TRP A 189 7.28 14.07 8.55
N SER A 190 6.87 12.79 8.61
CA SER A 190 7.60 11.76 9.33
C SER A 190 8.52 10.95 8.42
N VAL A 191 8.00 10.51 7.28
CA VAL A 191 8.72 9.64 6.34
C VAL A 191 8.41 10.05 4.90
N VAL A 192 9.33 9.77 3.99
CA VAL A 192 9.19 9.99 2.55
C VAL A 192 9.24 8.66 1.80
N GLY A 193 8.30 8.47 0.88
CA GLY A 193 8.27 7.30 0.01
C GLY A 193 7.82 7.69 -1.39
N MET A 194 7.82 6.71 -2.29
CA MET A 194 7.32 6.89 -3.66
C MET A 194 6.03 6.13 -3.91
N THR A 195 5.58 5.34 -2.93
CA THR A 195 4.40 4.46 -3.01
C THR A 195 3.53 4.68 -1.77
N GLY A 196 2.21 4.50 -1.89
CA GLY A 196 1.21 4.82 -0.86
C GLY A 196 0.08 5.71 -1.38
N HIS A 197 0.40 6.60 -2.33
CA HIS A 197 -0.55 7.34 -3.16
C HIS A 197 -0.26 7.06 -4.65
N PRO A 198 -1.27 6.82 -5.51
CA PRO A 198 -2.71 6.88 -5.22
C PRO A 198 -3.31 5.60 -4.60
N GLU A 199 -2.49 4.62 -4.22
CA GLU A 199 -2.96 3.32 -3.71
C GLU A 199 -4.00 3.44 -2.58
N ALA A 200 -3.75 4.23 -1.52
CA ALA A 200 -4.72 4.42 -0.43
C ALA A 200 -6.03 5.12 -0.88
N ALA A 201 -5.93 6.04 -1.85
CA ALA A 201 -7.08 6.77 -2.38
C ALA A 201 -7.98 5.86 -3.23
N LEU A 202 -7.37 5.10 -4.13
CA LEU A 202 -8.06 4.12 -4.97
C LEU A 202 -8.68 3.00 -4.12
N ALA A 203 -8.01 2.57 -3.04
CA ALA A 203 -8.58 1.60 -2.12
C ALA A 203 -9.87 2.13 -1.48
N ARG A 204 -9.88 3.42 -1.11
CA ARG A 204 -11.06 4.07 -0.53
C ARG A 204 -12.22 4.13 -1.52
N GLU A 205 -11.96 4.48 -2.77
CA GLU A 205 -12.96 4.48 -3.85
C GLU A 205 -13.57 3.10 -4.11
N LEU A 206 -12.82 2.03 -3.83
CA LEU A 206 -13.28 0.64 -3.93
C LEU A 206 -13.90 0.07 -2.64
N GLU A 207 -14.07 0.89 -1.60
CA GLU A 207 -14.54 0.47 -0.27
C GLU A 207 -13.68 -0.63 0.39
N LEU A 208 -12.38 -0.62 0.05
CA LEU A 208 -11.37 -1.48 0.65
C LEU A 208 -10.81 -0.80 1.90
N CYS A 209 -10.61 -1.60 2.96
CA CYS A 209 -9.73 -1.18 4.04
C CYS A 209 -8.30 -1.17 3.50
N TYR A 210 -7.54 -0.09 3.70
CA TYR A 210 -6.14 -0.03 3.32
C TYR A 210 -5.28 0.36 4.52
N THR A 211 -4.21 -0.39 4.76
CA THR A 211 -3.26 -0.15 5.85
C THR A 211 -1.86 -0.16 5.29
N SER A 212 -1.10 0.90 5.51
CA SER A 212 0.31 0.93 5.17
C SER A 212 1.17 0.59 6.39
N LEU A 213 2.26 -0.14 6.14
CA LEU A 213 3.33 -0.36 7.10
C LEU A 213 4.62 0.12 6.45
N THR A 214 5.27 1.11 7.05
CA THR A 214 6.46 1.72 6.45
C THR A 214 7.70 1.25 7.20
N LEU A 215 8.64 0.66 6.46
CA LEU A 215 9.94 0.29 6.99
C LEU A 215 10.94 1.37 6.56
N VAL A 216 11.49 2.07 7.55
CA VAL A 216 12.52 3.05 7.27
C VAL A 216 13.82 2.35 6.88
N THR A 217 14.36 2.69 5.72
CA THR A 217 15.60 2.09 5.19
C THR A 217 16.79 3.03 5.26
N ASP A 218 16.56 4.32 5.36
CA ASP A 218 17.56 5.40 5.30
C ASP A 218 16.99 6.66 5.97
N LEU A 219 17.80 7.71 6.13
CA LEU A 219 17.38 9.01 6.67
C LEU A 219 17.16 10.09 5.59
N ASP A 220 16.80 9.68 4.37
CA ASP A 220 16.69 10.53 3.20
C ASP A 220 17.99 11.36 2.96
N ALA A 221 17.97 12.33 2.05
CA ALA A 221 19.10 13.23 1.81
C ALA A 221 19.36 14.24 2.96
N GLY A 222 18.68 14.11 4.11
CA GLY A 222 18.45 15.17 5.10
C GLY A 222 19.03 14.96 6.51
N ALA A 223 19.67 13.83 6.81
CA ALA A 223 20.43 13.66 8.06
C ALA A 223 21.94 13.79 7.83
N GLU A 224 22.46 14.99 8.11
CA GLU A 224 23.89 15.34 8.13
C GLU A 224 24.70 15.06 6.84
N SER A 225 25.93 15.56 6.77
CA SER A 225 26.77 15.51 5.58
C SER A 225 27.18 14.07 5.23
N GLY A 226 26.84 13.62 4.02
CA GLY A 226 27.17 12.30 3.46
C GLY A 226 26.81 12.22 1.96
N GLU A 227 27.02 11.06 1.34
CA GLU A 227 26.82 10.82 -0.10
C GLU A 227 25.34 10.83 -0.55
N GLY A 228 24.39 10.83 0.39
CA GLY A 228 22.95 10.73 0.12
C GLY A 228 22.45 9.28 0.06
N VAL A 229 21.17 9.09 -0.25
CA VAL A 229 20.54 7.75 -0.32
C VAL A 229 20.94 7.04 -1.61
N SER A 230 21.34 5.77 -1.48
CA SER A 230 21.55 4.86 -2.62
C SER A 230 20.50 3.74 -2.62
N HIS A 231 20.20 3.20 -3.80
CA HIS A 231 19.29 2.07 -3.91
C HIS A 231 19.84 0.80 -3.23
N GLU A 232 21.17 0.62 -3.24
CA GLU A 232 21.83 -0.50 -2.57
C GLU A 232 21.64 -0.46 -1.06
N GLU A 233 21.75 0.72 -0.44
CA GLU A 233 21.50 0.88 0.99
C GLU A 233 20.06 0.51 1.37
N VAL A 234 19.10 0.96 0.56
CA VAL A 234 17.69 0.62 0.73
C VAL A 234 17.47 -0.89 0.72
N LEU A 235 18.03 -1.58 -0.28
CA LEU A 235 17.90 -3.04 -0.38
C LEU A 235 18.58 -3.77 0.79
N ARG A 236 19.74 -3.30 1.24
CA ARG A 236 20.47 -3.90 2.36
C ARG A 236 19.67 -3.84 3.65
N VAL A 237 19.17 -2.66 4.03
CA VAL A 237 18.38 -2.51 5.26
C VAL A 237 17.06 -3.26 5.16
N PHE A 238 16.43 -3.24 3.99
CA PHE A 238 15.20 -4.00 3.78
C PHE A 238 15.44 -5.51 3.96
N ALA A 239 16.49 -6.06 3.35
CA ALA A 239 16.83 -7.47 3.48
C ALA A 239 17.11 -7.88 4.94
N ALA A 240 17.69 -6.99 5.75
CA ALA A 240 17.92 -7.25 7.17
C ALA A 240 16.63 -7.28 8.03
N ASN A 241 15.52 -6.75 7.52
CA ASN A 241 14.26 -6.60 8.27
C ASN A 241 13.06 -7.31 7.62
N VAL A 242 13.22 -7.88 6.42
CA VAL A 242 12.11 -8.45 5.64
C VAL A 242 11.43 -9.61 6.35
N ASP A 243 12.20 -10.50 6.99
CA ASP A 243 11.65 -11.66 7.69
C ASP A 243 10.80 -11.21 8.88
N ARG A 244 11.30 -10.24 9.65
CA ARG A 244 10.58 -9.64 10.77
C ARG A 244 9.30 -8.93 10.30
N LEU A 245 9.34 -8.25 9.16
CA LEU A 245 8.18 -7.59 8.58
C LEU A 245 7.16 -8.60 8.05
N ARG A 246 7.61 -9.68 7.39
CA ARG A 246 6.76 -10.78 6.88
C ARG A 246 5.98 -11.40 8.02
N ASP A 247 6.68 -11.67 9.12
CA ASP A 247 6.12 -12.12 10.37
C ASP A 247 5.01 -11.16 10.85
N VAL A 248 5.31 -9.87 11.02
CA VAL A 248 4.31 -8.88 11.47
C VAL A 248 3.09 -8.86 10.53
N LEU A 249 3.29 -8.97 9.23
CA LEU A 249 2.21 -9.06 8.25
C LEU A 249 1.36 -10.32 8.45
N PHE A 250 1.96 -11.48 8.75
CA PHE A 250 1.21 -12.70 9.05
C PHE A 250 0.31 -12.57 10.29
N ASP A 251 0.84 -12.00 11.37
CA ASP A 251 0.03 -11.76 12.59
C ASP A 251 -1.03 -10.69 12.36
N THR A 252 -0.72 -9.68 11.53
CA THR A 252 -1.69 -8.67 11.13
C THR A 252 -2.83 -9.32 10.35
N VAL A 253 -2.53 -10.18 9.38
CA VAL A 253 -3.52 -10.95 8.62
C VAL A 253 -4.41 -11.77 9.56
N ALA A 254 -3.83 -12.45 10.54
CA ALA A 254 -4.57 -13.22 11.53
C ALA A 254 -5.49 -12.34 12.41
N ALA A 255 -5.06 -11.12 12.74
CA ALA A 255 -5.76 -10.22 13.64
C ALA A 255 -6.80 -9.29 12.97
N LEU A 256 -6.78 -9.15 11.64
CA LEU A 256 -7.76 -8.34 10.91
C LEU A 256 -9.19 -8.89 11.09
N PRO A 257 -10.22 -8.03 11.20
CA PRO A 257 -11.60 -8.49 11.32
C PRO A 257 -12.04 -9.34 10.12
N ALA A 258 -13.05 -10.18 10.28
CA ALA A 258 -13.66 -10.86 9.15
C ALA A 258 -14.31 -9.84 8.19
N ALA A 259 -14.40 -10.16 6.90
CA ALA A 259 -14.87 -9.19 5.90
C ALA A 259 -16.30 -8.66 6.17
N GLY A 260 -17.17 -9.49 6.77
CA GLY A 260 -18.54 -9.15 7.18
C GLY A 260 -18.67 -8.45 8.54
N GLU A 261 -17.58 -8.35 9.29
CA GLU A 261 -17.53 -7.71 10.63
C GLU A 261 -16.88 -6.32 10.58
N ARG A 262 -16.57 -5.81 9.38
CA ARG A 262 -15.98 -4.48 9.19
C ARG A 262 -17.04 -3.41 9.48
N ASP A 263 -16.82 -2.64 10.55
CA ASP A 263 -17.66 -1.51 10.97
C ASP A 263 -17.01 -0.13 10.69
N CYS A 264 -15.85 -0.13 10.01
CA CYS A 264 -15.13 1.09 9.71
C CYS A 264 -15.67 1.82 8.47
N ARG A 265 -15.42 3.13 8.39
CA ARG A 265 -15.84 3.97 7.25
C ARG A 265 -15.34 3.52 5.87
N CYS A 266 -14.32 2.67 5.82
CA CYS A 266 -13.81 2.16 4.54
C CYS A 266 -14.86 1.29 3.86
N ALA A 267 -15.65 0.54 4.62
CA ALA A 267 -16.66 -0.38 4.08
C ALA A 267 -17.89 0.31 3.47
N THR A 268 -18.06 1.61 3.73
CA THR A 268 -19.20 2.42 3.27
C THR A 268 -18.73 3.75 2.67
N ALA A 269 -17.52 3.78 2.11
CA ALA A 269 -16.87 5.02 1.69
C ALA A 269 -17.63 5.77 0.59
N LEU A 270 -18.41 5.06 -0.23
CA LEU A 270 -19.26 5.69 -1.24
C LEU A 270 -20.50 6.34 -0.63
N GLY A 271 -20.91 5.96 0.58
CA GLY A 271 -22.04 6.61 1.27
C GLY A 271 -23.35 6.62 0.48
N GLY A 272 -23.57 5.64 -0.41
CA GLY A 272 -24.75 5.57 -1.29
C GLY A 272 -24.67 6.42 -2.56
N MET A 273 -23.53 7.06 -2.86
CA MET A 273 -23.28 7.67 -4.17
C MET A 273 -23.37 6.61 -5.27
N ASP A 274 -23.99 6.95 -6.40
CA ASP A 274 -24.01 6.10 -7.58
C ASP A 274 -22.65 6.17 -8.29
N PRO A 275 -21.87 5.07 -8.32
CA PRO A 275 -20.57 5.05 -8.98
C PRO A 275 -20.68 5.16 -10.52
N GLY A 276 -21.85 4.94 -11.12
CA GLY A 276 -22.03 4.86 -12.58
C GLY A 276 -21.40 3.63 -13.24
N ILE A 277 -20.72 2.79 -12.47
CA ILE A 277 -20.07 1.54 -12.87
C ILE A 277 -20.30 0.45 -11.83
N VAL A 278 -20.26 -0.81 -12.25
CA VAL A 278 -20.29 -1.93 -11.31
C VAL A 278 -18.90 -2.14 -10.75
N LEU A 279 -18.74 -1.96 -9.44
CA LEU A 279 -17.48 -2.26 -8.75
C LEU A 279 -17.31 -3.78 -8.58
N PRO A 280 -16.08 -4.32 -8.72
CA PRO A 280 -15.85 -5.76 -8.87
C PRO A 280 -15.92 -6.60 -7.58
#